data_AF-A8MHX8-F1
#
_entry.id   AF-A8MHX8-F1
#
_cell.length_a   1.000
_cell.length_b   1.000
_cell.length_c   1.000
_cell.angle_alpha   90.00
_cell.angle_beta   90.00
_cell.angle_gamma   90.00
#
_symmetry.space_group_name_H-M   'P 1'
#
loop_
_entity.id
_entity.type
_entity.pdbx_description
1 polymer ?
#
loop_
_entity_poly.entity_id
_entity_poly.type
_entity_poly.pdbx_seq_one_letter_code
_entity_poly.pdbx_strand_id
1 'polypeptide(L)'
;MIDVKLINVGEVRFGPSYYELMINGILLKNRIFGDDLYWSDDKNLIVIQEWLTLDYSKGPITRPFIINTTNLKYSFLSEEKKGFSTNFKIDRNILLYTQEIKVPE
;
A
#
# COMPACT_ATOMS: atom_id res chain seq x y z
N MET A 1 -2.24 16.00 14.51
CA MET A 1 -2.83 15.05 13.55
C MET A 1 -1.83 14.88 12.42
N ILE A 2 -1.44 13.65 12.11
CA ILE A 2 -0.51 13.37 11.01
C ILE A 2 -1.23 13.59 9.67
N ASP A 3 -0.58 14.28 8.73
CA ASP A 3 -1.12 14.51 7.38
C ASP A 3 -0.60 13.42 6.45
N VAL A 4 -1.49 12.78 5.69
CA VAL A 4 -1.13 11.70 4.76
C VAL A 4 -1.83 11.94 3.45
N LYS A 5 -1.06 11.96 2.37
CA LYS A 5 -1.56 12.24 1.03
C LYS A 5 -0.98 11.25 0.03
N LEU A 6 -1.84 10.75 -0.85
CA LEU A 6 -1.44 10.03 -2.05
C LEU A 6 -1.34 11.03 -3.19
N ILE A 7 -0.15 11.16 -3.75
CA ILE A 7 0.13 12.00 -4.91
C ILE A 7 0.05 11.09 -6.12
N ASN A 8 -0.95 11.29 -6.99
CA ASN A 8 -1.06 10.49 -8.21
C ASN A 8 0.16 10.73 -9.11
N VAL A 9 0.82 9.64 -9.50
CA VAL A 9 2.00 9.68 -10.37
C VAL A 9 1.63 9.25 -11.79
N GLY A 10 0.68 8.33 -11.91
CA GLY A 10 0.13 7.91 -13.19
C GLY A 10 -0.67 6.62 -13.08
N GLU A 11 -0.81 5.94 -14.20
CA GLU A 11 -1.57 4.69 -14.32
C GLU A 11 -0.69 3.57 -14.89
N VAL A 12 -0.90 2.36 -14.38
CA VAL A 12 -0.36 1.16 -15.02
C VAL A 12 -1.15 0.92 -16.30
N ARG A 13 -0.47 0.59 -17.41
CA ARG A 13 -1.15 0.31 -18.69
C ARG A 13 -2.16 -0.82 -18.51
N PHE A 14 -3.45 -0.54 -18.76
CA PHE A 14 -4.58 -1.46 -18.51
C PHE A 14 -4.69 -1.93 -17.04
N GLY A 15 -4.21 -1.12 -16.10
CA GLY A 15 -4.24 -1.39 -14.66
C GLY A 15 -4.69 -0.16 -13.87
N PRO A 16 -4.63 -0.21 -12.53
CA PRO A 16 -5.02 0.90 -11.67
C PRO A 16 -3.97 2.03 -11.65
N SER A 17 -4.37 3.17 -11.08
CA SER A 17 -3.48 4.27 -10.74
C SER A 17 -2.43 3.86 -9.70
N TYR A 18 -1.26 4.50 -9.75
CA TYR A 18 -0.23 4.39 -8.72
C TYR A 18 0.21 5.77 -8.21
N TYR A 19 0.68 5.77 -6.97
CA TYR A 19 0.84 6.96 -6.17
C TYR A 19 2.20 7.00 -5.46
N GLU A 20 2.68 8.20 -5.17
CA GLU A 20 3.67 8.44 -4.13
C GLU A 20 2.97 8.78 -2.82
N LEU A 21 3.59 8.40 -1.70
CA LEU A 21 3.05 8.67 -0.37
C LEU A 21 3.77 9.85 0.27
N MET A 22 3.02 10.86 0.69
CA MET A 22 3.53 11.99 1.45
C MET A 22 2.96 11.95 2.88
N ILE A 23 3.84 12.07 3.87
CA ILE A 23 3.50 12.03 5.29
C ILE A 23 4.08 13.27 5.97
N ASN A 24 3.22 14.09 6.59
CA ASN A 24 3.60 15.38 7.19
C ASN A 24 4.41 16.27 6.24
N GLY A 25 4.04 16.31 4.95
CA GLY A 25 4.76 17.06 3.93
C GLY A 25 6.09 16.44 3.45
N ILE A 26 6.46 15.27 3.98
CA ILE A 26 7.69 14.56 3.58
C ILE A 26 7.31 13.41 2.65
N LEU A 27 7.91 13.41 1.46
CA LEU A 27 7.72 12.35 0.47
C LEU A 27 8.48 11.08 0.88
N LEU A 28 7.79 9.94 0.89
CA LEU A 28 8.41 8.63 1.08
C LEU A 28 8.97 8.13 -0.26
N LYS A 29 10.23 8.50 -0.54
CA LYS A 29 10.91 8.27 -1.82
C LYS A 29 11.13 6.78 -2.13
N ASN A 30 11.31 6.49 -3.42
CA ASN A 30 11.68 5.18 -3.97
C ASN A 30 10.66 4.07 -3.68
N ARG A 31 9.39 4.44 -3.50
CA ARG A 31 8.27 3.54 -3.30
C ARG A 31 7.07 4.05 -4.06
N ILE A 32 6.24 3.14 -4.51
CA ILE A 32 5.00 3.40 -5.22
C ILE A 32 3.89 2.64 -4.51
N PHE A 33 2.71 3.23 -4.50
CA PHE A 33 1.58 2.74 -3.72
C PHE A 33 0.33 2.64 -4.58
N GLY A 34 -0.57 1.74 -4.18
CA GLY A 34 -1.95 1.75 -4.62
C GLY A 34 -2.79 2.73 -3.80
N ASP A 35 -4.09 2.74 -4.05
CA ASP A 35 -5.08 3.56 -3.35
C ASP A 35 -5.75 2.84 -2.16
N ASP A 36 -5.56 1.52 -2.02
CA ASP A 36 -5.96 0.77 -0.82
C ASP A 36 -5.16 1.23 0.40
N LEU A 37 -5.73 2.18 1.14
CA LEU A 37 -5.20 2.74 2.38
C LEU A 37 -6.22 2.56 3.52
N TYR A 38 -5.72 2.10 4.66
CA TYR A 38 -6.49 1.96 5.88
C TYR A 38 -5.79 2.66 7.05
N TRP A 39 -6.59 3.31 7.88
CA TRP A 39 -6.18 3.85 9.17
C TRP A 39 -6.69 2.94 10.28
N SER A 40 -5.82 2.57 11.22
CA SER A 40 -6.29 1.96 12.47
C SER A 40 -7.25 2.91 13.20
N ASP A 41 -8.14 2.33 14.01
CA ASP A 41 -9.15 3.10 14.75
C ASP A 41 -8.52 4.13 15.70
N ASP A 42 -7.39 3.76 16.31
CA ASP A 42 -6.60 4.63 17.19
C ASP A 42 -5.70 5.64 16.44
N LYS A 43 -5.70 5.61 15.10
CA LYS A 43 -4.90 6.46 14.20
C LYS A 43 -3.38 6.36 14.40
N ASN A 44 -2.90 5.33 15.10
CA ASN A 44 -1.47 5.11 15.33
C ASN A 44 -0.80 4.32 14.21
N LEU A 45 -1.59 3.65 13.36
CA LEU A 45 -1.11 2.86 12.24
C LEU A 45 -1.80 3.27 10.94
N ILE A 46 -1.03 3.28 9.87
CA ILE A 46 -1.51 3.28 8.50
C ILE A 46 -1.09 1.97 7.87
N VAL A 47 -2.00 1.32 7.16
CA VAL A 47 -1.68 0.21 6.27
C VAL A 47 -2.03 0.65 4.86
N ILE A 48 -1.10 0.46 3.93
CA ILE A 48 -1.30 0.81 2.52
C ILE A 48 -0.73 -0.29 1.62
N GLN A 49 -1.35 -0.49 0.47
CA GLN A 49 -0.81 -1.35 -0.57
C GLN A 49 0.43 -0.71 -1.20
N GLU A 50 1.60 -1.31 -1.00
CA GLU A 50 2.81 -0.95 -1.74
C GLU A 50 2.90 -1.79 -3.02
N TRP A 51 3.25 -1.15 -4.13
CA TRP A 51 3.57 -1.80 -5.39
C TRP A 51 5.09 -1.98 -5.50
N LEU A 52 5.52 -3.18 -5.86
CA LEU A 52 6.94 -3.50 -6.04
C LEU A 52 7.38 -3.42 -7.49
N THR A 53 6.43 -3.35 -8.42
CA THR A 53 6.71 -3.18 -9.84
C THR A 53 5.54 -2.55 -10.59
N LEU A 54 5.85 -1.76 -11.61
CA LEU A 54 4.90 -1.30 -12.64
C LEU A 54 5.06 -2.08 -13.96
N ASP A 55 5.99 -3.04 -13.99
CA ASP A 55 6.26 -3.87 -15.16
C ASP A 55 5.14 -4.88 -15.35
N TYR A 56 4.25 -4.57 -16.29
CA TYR A 56 3.10 -5.41 -16.62
C TYR A 56 3.49 -6.87 -16.92
N SER A 57 4.66 -7.12 -17.51
CA SER A 57 5.09 -8.48 -17.85
C SER A 57 5.34 -9.37 -16.63
N LYS A 58 5.57 -8.78 -15.46
CA LYS A 58 5.75 -9.47 -14.19
C LYS A 58 4.45 -9.64 -13.42
N GLY A 59 3.37 -9.03 -13.91
CA GLY A 59 2.11 -8.90 -13.18
C GLY A 59 2.20 -7.92 -12.01
N PRO A 60 1.08 -7.67 -11.33
CA PRO A 60 1.14 -6.93 -10.08
C PRO A 60 1.95 -7.72 -9.05
N ILE A 61 2.91 -7.06 -8.44
CA ILE A 61 3.60 -7.55 -7.25
C ILE A 61 3.36 -6.49 -6.19
N THR A 62 2.56 -6.82 -5.19
CA THR A 62 2.17 -5.87 -4.14
C THR A 62 2.44 -6.44 -2.76
N ARG A 63 2.37 -5.60 -1.72
CA ARG A 63 2.39 -6.07 -0.33
C ARG A 63 1.70 -5.09 0.62
N PRO A 64 1.27 -5.55 1.80
CA PRO A 64 0.89 -4.66 2.89
C PRO A 64 2.11 -3.90 3.42
N PHE A 65 2.05 -2.57 3.43
CA PHE A 65 3.04 -1.67 4.00
C PHE A 65 2.43 -0.96 5.21
N ILE A 66 3.10 -1.07 6.36
CA ILE A 66 2.56 -0.66 7.67
C ILE A 66 3.43 0.46 8.21
N ILE A 67 2.82 1.58 8.60
CA ILE A 67 3.50 2.78 9.09
C ILE A 67 2.98 3.09 10.49
N ASN A 68 3.89 3.20 11.45
CA ASN A 68 3.61 3.76 12.76
C ASN A 68 3.63 5.29 12.67
N THR A 69 2.51 5.93 12.95
CA THR A 69 2.35 7.38 12.77
C THR A 69 2.97 8.19 13.90
N THR A 70 3.24 7.58 15.04
CA THR A 70 3.88 8.21 16.21
C THR A 70 5.37 8.47 15.98
N ASN A 71 6.07 7.54 15.33
CA ASN A 71 7.52 7.61 15.14
C ASN A 71 7.97 7.50 13.67
N LEU A 72 7.02 7.40 12.73
CA LEU A 72 7.24 7.28 11.29
C LEU A 72 8.08 6.06 10.88
N LYS A 73 8.24 5.07 11.77
CA LYS A 73 8.84 3.78 11.41
C LYS A 73 7.83 2.98 10.61
N TYR A 74 8.33 2.16 9.71
CA TYR A 74 7.51 1.29 8.89
C TYR A 74 8.06 -0.12 8.84
N SER A 75 7.16 -1.05 8.55
CA SER A 75 7.42 -2.47 8.27
C SER A 75 6.53 -2.89 7.11
N PHE A 76 6.76 -4.08 6.57
CA PHE A 76 5.93 -4.63 5.49
C PHE A 76 5.80 -6.13 5.66
N LEU A 77 4.73 -6.70 5.11
CA LEU A 77 4.55 -8.15 5.05
C LEU A 77 5.16 -8.73 3.78
N SER A 78 5.02 -10.04 3.62
CA SER A 78 5.46 -10.79 2.43
C SER A 78 4.85 -10.25 1.14
N GLU A 79 5.54 -10.49 0.05
CA GLU A 79 5.11 -10.09 -1.29
C GLU A 79 3.96 -10.98 -1.79
N GLU A 80 2.93 -10.37 -2.37
CA GLU A 80 1.91 -11.02 -3.18
C GLU A 80 2.33 -11.01 -4.65
N LYS A 81 2.70 -12.17 -5.18
CA LYS A 81 3.07 -12.32 -6.59
C LYS A 81 1.83 -12.55 -7.43
N LYS A 82 1.69 -11.80 -8.53
CA LYS A 82 0.52 -11.86 -9.43
C LYS A 82 -0.79 -11.52 -8.71
N GLY A 83 -0.73 -10.58 -7.77
CA GLY A 83 -1.91 -10.22 -7.00
C GLY A 83 -1.83 -8.88 -6.29
N PHE A 84 -2.97 -8.52 -5.69
CA PHE A 84 -3.17 -7.31 -4.93
C PHE A 84 -3.38 -7.64 -3.45
N SER A 85 -2.75 -6.89 -2.56
CA SER A 85 -3.13 -6.82 -1.15
C SER A 85 -4.13 -5.69 -0.94
N THR A 86 -5.39 -6.00 -0.67
CA THR A 86 -6.49 -5.01 -0.60
C THR A 86 -7.29 -5.15 0.69
N ASN A 87 -8.28 -4.27 0.91
CA ASN A 87 -9.28 -4.41 1.98
C ASN A 87 -8.68 -4.52 3.40
N PHE A 88 -7.63 -3.73 3.68
CA PHE A 88 -6.93 -3.75 4.96
C PHE A 88 -7.85 -3.39 6.13
N LYS A 89 -7.73 -4.14 7.22
CA LYS A 89 -8.38 -3.88 8.51
C LYS A 89 -7.46 -4.31 9.65
N ILE A 90 -7.52 -3.61 10.78
CA ILE A 90 -6.86 -4.04 12.00
C ILE A 90 -7.94 -4.37 13.02
N ASP A 91 -7.98 -5.63 13.45
CA ASP A 91 -8.78 -6.05 14.60
C ASP A 91 -7.85 -6.31 15.78
N ARG A 92 -7.91 -5.42 16.78
CA ARG A 92 -7.00 -5.38 17.93
C ARG A 92 -5.55 -5.25 17.48
N ASN A 93 -4.84 -6.36 17.38
CA ASN A 93 -3.42 -6.45 17.00
C ASN A 93 -3.19 -7.34 15.76
N ILE A 94 -4.26 -7.68 15.03
CA ILE A 94 -4.23 -8.57 13.88
C ILE A 94 -4.56 -7.75 12.64
N LEU A 95 -3.62 -7.72 11.69
CA LEU A 95 -3.86 -7.18 10.35
C LEU A 95 -4.58 -8.24 9.51
N LEU A 96 -5.78 -7.90 9.05
CA LEU A 96 -6.58 -8.67 8.10
C LEU A 96 -6.56 -7.94 6.76
N TYR A 97 -6.42 -8.69 5.67
CA TYR A 97 -6.46 -8.16 4.31
C TYR A 97 -6.84 -9.27 3.32
N THR A 98 -7.23 -8.86 2.12
CA THR A 98 -7.54 -9.78 1.03
C THR A 98 -6.35 -9.90 0.09
N GLN A 99 -6.00 -11.13 -0.25
CA GLN A 99 -5.09 -11.45 -1.34
C GLN A 99 -5.94 -11.71 -2.59
N GLU A 100 -5.94 -10.76 -3.52
CA GLU A 100 -6.61 -10.93 -4.82
C GLU A 100 -5.63 -11.55 -5.80
N ILE A 101 -5.83 -12.82 -6.14
CA ILE A 101 -4.97 -13.53 -7.08
C ILE A 101 -5.50 -13.28 -8.49
N LYS A 102 -4.69 -12.66 -9.36
CA LYS A 102 -5.00 -12.60 -10.79
C LYS A 102 -4.57 -13.90 -11.45
N VAL A 103 -5.56 -14.71 -11.82
CA VAL A 103 -5.34 -15.88 -12.68
C VAL A 103 -5.18 -15.37 -14.12
N PRO A 104 -4.14 -15.80 -14.86
CA PRO A 104 -4.04 -15.51 -16.28
C PRO A 104 -5.27 -16.06 -17.02
N GLU A 105 -5.87 -15.25 -17.90
CA GLU A 105 -6.86 -15.72 -18.88
C GLU A 105 -6.23 -16.68 -19.91
#